data_AF-A0A554RSV4-F1
#
_entry.id   AF-A0A554RSV4-F1
#
_cell.length_a   1.000
_cell.length_b   1.000
_cell.length_c   1.000
_cell.angle_alpha   90.00
_cell.angle_beta   90.00
_cell.angle_gamma   90.00
#
_symmetry.space_group_name_H-M   'P 1'
#
loop_
_entity.id
_entity.type
_entity.pdbx_description
1 polymer ?
#
loop_
_entity_poly.entity_id
_entity_poly.type
_entity_poly.pdbx_seq_one_letter_code
_entity_poly.pdbx_strand_id
1 'polypeptide(L)'
;MAFSTTLIGTSGKLHTTYNSDWSVGRIGSNTREDVMLVQALFKIFYYELLGFNHDFDPPPGATEVIVVDGYYGPVTQKHITHFQEQAIARGRKVLPDGIFDPFREPGASSTISKTRYALDLLNNGCANSCEEQNIDNYSNLPNREDMPALLRSALKKVKKKASKYS
;
A
#
# COMPACT_ATOMS: atom_id res chain seq x y z
N MET A 1 5.76 -2.91 -11.80
CA MET A 1 6.88 -3.00 -10.86
C MET A 1 6.77 -1.84 -9.90
N ALA A 2 6.86 -2.16 -8.61
CA ALA A 2 6.75 -1.20 -7.54
C ALA A 2 7.84 -0.13 -7.64
N PHE A 3 7.55 1.05 -7.14
CA PHE A 3 8.48 2.18 -7.15
C PHE A 3 8.17 3.17 -6.04
N SER A 4 9.10 4.08 -5.81
CA SER A 4 8.92 5.21 -4.92
C SER A 4 8.56 6.48 -5.71
N THR A 5 7.75 7.34 -5.12
CA THR A 5 7.52 8.71 -5.59
C THR A 5 7.88 9.68 -4.47
N THR A 6 8.70 10.67 -4.82
CA THR A 6 9.06 11.74 -3.89
C THR A 6 8.05 12.87 -3.98
N LEU A 7 7.56 13.30 -2.83
CA LEU A 7 6.59 14.38 -2.66
C LEU A 7 7.23 15.48 -1.82
N ILE A 8 6.84 16.74 -2.04
CA ILE A 8 7.09 17.81 -1.08
C ILE A 8 5.79 18.00 -0.30
N GLY A 9 5.83 17.76 1.01
CA GLY A 9 4.70 17.95 1.91
C GLY A 9 4.39 19.44 2.11
N THR A 10 3.27 19.73 2.77
CA THR A 10 2.86 21.12 3.06
C THR A 10 3.85 21.88 3.95
N SER A 11 4.63 21.16 4.75
CA SER A 11 5.73 21.69 5.57
C SER A 11 7.03 21.94 4.80
N GLY A 12 7.07 21.62 3.50
CA GLY A 12 8.31 21.63 2.70
C GLY A 12 9.20 20.40 2.90
N LYS A 13 8.85 19.50 3.83
CA LYS A 13 9.57 18.24 4.05
C LYS A 13 9.40 17.31 2.86
N LEU A 14 10.48 16.65 2.45
CA LEU A 14 10.42 15.60 1.44
C LEU A 14 9.82 14.33 2.06
N HIS A 15 8.80 13.79 1.41
CA HIS A 15 8.17 12.52 1.77
C HIS A 15 8.34 11.52 0.63
N THR A 16 8.39 10.25 0.99
CA THR A 16 8.35 9.15 0.04
C THR A 16 7.00 8.48 0.16
N THR A 17 6.35 8.23 -0.97
CA THR A 17 5.22 7.30 -1.07
C THR A 17 5.56 6.16 -2.02
N TYR A 18 4.89 5.02 -1.87
CA TYR A 18 5.13 3.85 -2.70
C TYR A 18 3.92 3.55 -3.58
N ASN A 19 4.18 3.20 -4.83
CA ASN A 19 3.15 2.93 -5.82
C ASN A 19 3.53 1.73 -6.69
N SER A 20 2.57 1.20 -7.44
CA SER A 20 2.76 0.09 -8.36
C SER A 20 2.72 0.57 -9.82
N ASP A 21 3.25 -0.21 -10.76
CA ASP A 21 3.01 0.10 -12.18
C ASP A 21 1.68 -0.44 -12.68
N TRP A 22 1.26 -1.56 -12.12
CA TRP A 22 0.06 -2.27 -12.55
C TRP A 22 -0.80 -2.60 -11.33
N SER A 23 -2.06 -2.92 -11.61
CA SER A 23 -3.04 -3.25 -10.58
C SER A 23 -2.67 -4.58 -9.89
N VAL A 24 -2.91 -4.63 -8.58
CA VAL A 24 -2.82 -5.85 -7.77
C VAL A 24 -4.22 -6.24 -7.33
N GLY A 25 -4.66 -7.47 -7.54
CA GLY A 25 -6.02 -7.89 -7.22
C GLY A 25 -6.55 -8.98 -8.14
N ARG A 26 -7.83 -9.30 -7.99
CA ARG A 26 -8.49 -10.43 -8.67
C ARG A 26 -8.31 -10.44 -10.20
N ILE A 27 -8.28 -9.27 -10.83
CA ILE A 27 -8.09 -9.08 -12.27
C ILE A 27 -6.86 -8.22 -12.60
N GLY A 28 -5.98 -8.02 -11.61
CA GLY A 28 -4.76 -7.23 -11.78
C GLY A 28 -3.67 -7.99 -12.52
N SER A 29 -2.68 -7.27 -13.05
CA SER A 29 -1.49 -7.90 -13.64
C SER A 29 -0.68 -8.68 -12.61
N ASN A 30 -0.80 -8.33 -11.32
CA ASN A 30 -0.18 -9.03 -10.20
C ASN A 30 1.32 -9.28 -10.43
N THR A 31 2.04 -8.27 -10.94
CA THR A 31 3.50 -8.39 -11.09
C THR A 31 4.12 -8.54 -9.71
N ARG A 32 5.17 -9.36 -9.62
CA ARG A 32 5.68 -9.85 -8.33
C ARG A 32 6.03 -8.73 -7.36
N GLU A 33 6.69 -7.68 -7.84
CA GLU A 33 7.08 -6.51 -7.04
C GLU A 33 5.89 -5.66 -6.63
N ASP A 34 4.88 -5.52 -7.50
CA ASP A 34 3.65 -4.78 -7.17
C ASP A 34 2.89 -5.53 -6.05
N VAL A 35 2.80 -6.86 -6.12
CA VAL A 35 2.20 -7.69 -5.06
C VAL A 35 3.00 -7.61 -3.76
N MET A 36 4.34 -7.72 -3.84
CA MET A 36 5.21 -7.56 -2.67
C MET A 36 5.01 -6.22 -1.98
N LEU A 37 4.85 -5.12 -2.74
CA LEU A 37 4.56 -3.82 -2.16
C LEU A 37 3.26 -3.85 -1.35
N VAL A 38 2.17 -4.37 -1.93
CA VAL A 38 0.88 -4.45 -1.24
C VAL A 38 0.97 -5.31 0.03
N GLN A 39 1.64 -6.46 -0.04
CA GLN A 39 1.86 -7.33 1.12
C GLN A 39 2.71 -6.64 2.20
N ALA A 40 3.79 -5.95 1.81
CA ALA A 40 4.64 -5.22 2.74
C ALA A 40 3.88 -4.08 3.44
N LEU A 41 3.06 -3.34 2.69
CA LEU A 41 2.20 -2.31 3.27
C LEU A 41 1.18 -2.90 4.25
N PHE A 42 0.58 -4.07 3.96
CA PHE A 42 -0.28 -4.73 4.93
C PHE A 42 0.47 -5.26 6.16
N LYS A 43 1.68 -5.80 5.97
CA LYS A 43 2.55 -6.21 7.09
C LYS A 43 2.78 -5.04 8.04
N ILE A 44 3.17 -3.87 7.49
CA ILE A 44 3.35 -2.64 8.27
C ILE A 44 2.04 -2.23 8.94
N PHE A 45 0.98 -2.06 8.14
CA PHE A 45 -0.26 -1.45 8.59
C PHE A 45 -1.04 -2.29 9.60
N TYR A 46 -1.19 -3.59 9.38
CA TYR A 46 -2.03 -4.45 10.23
C TYR A 46 -1.28 -5.16 11.34
N TYR A 47 0.04 -5.35 11.22
CA TYR A 47 0.78 -6.20 12.14
C TYR A 47 1.85 -5.43 12.91
N GLU A 48 2.60 -4.54 12.26
CA GLU A 48 3.63 -3.74 12.95
C GLU A 48 3.04 -2.50 13.62
N LEU A 49 1.95 -1.97 13.08
CA LEU A 49 1.20 -0.83 13.61
C LEU A 49 -0.10 -1.24 14.32
N LEU A 50 -0.25 -2.52 14.69
CA LEU A 50 -1.45 -2.99 15.37
C LEU A 50 -1.68 -2.20 16.67
N GLY A 51 -2.88 -1.63 16.83
CA GLY A 51 -3.23 -0.73 17.94
C GLY A 51 -2.87 0.75 17.73
N PHE A 52 -2.11 1.07 16.68
CA PHE A 52 -1.73 2.42 16.28
C PHE A 52 -2.27 2.83 14.90
N ASN A 53 -2.86 1.88 14.17
CA ASN A 53 -3.41 2.04 12.83
C ASN A 53 -4.90 2.49 12.83
N HIS A 54 -5.33 3.24 13.86
CA HIS A 54 -6.67 3.81 14.00
C HIS A 54 -7.79 2.75 13.96
N ASP A 55 -7.62 1.72 14.81
CA ASP A 55 -8.53 0.59 15.02
C ASP A 55 -8.72 -0.34 13.80
N PHE A 56 -7.86 -0.26 12.80
CA PHE A 56 -7.89 -1.19 11.67
C PHE A 56 -7.42 -2.58 12.11
N ASP A 57 -8.29 -3.58 12.06
CA ASP A 57 -7.91 -4.95 12.39
C ASP A 57 -7.45 -5.75 11.17
N PRO A 58 -6.49 -6.68 11.30
CA PRO A 58 -6.20 -7.65 10.26
C PRO A 58 -7.45 -8.48 9.91
N PRO A 59 -7.51 -9.10 8.72
CA PRO A 59 -8.67 -9.89 8.33
C PRO A 59 -9.04 -10.97 9.36
N PRO A 60 -10.34 -11.20 9.66
CA PRO A 60 -10.76 -12.15 10.68
C PRO A 60 -10.18 -13.54 10.48
N GLY A 61 -9.58 -14.13 11.51
CA GLY A 61 -8.93 -15.44 11.43
C GLY A 61 -7.57 -15.44 10.72
N ALA A 62 -6.97 -14.28 10.44
CA ALA A 62 -5.55 -14.21 10.14
C ALA A 62 -4.78 -14.49 11.44
N THR A 63 -4.15 -15.66 11.54
CA THR A 63 -3.40 -16.10 12.72
C THR A 63 -1.91 -15.78 12.62
N GLU A 64 -1.43 -15.44 11.43
CA GLU A 64 -0.02 -15.18 11.14
C GLU A 64 0.14 -13.86 10.37
N VAL A 65 1.32 -13.26 10.51
CA VAL A 65 1.71 -12.07 9.76
C VAL A 65 1.73 -12.40 8.27
N ILE A 66 1.15 -11.52 7.44
CA ILE A 66 1.19 -11.69 5.99
C ILE A 66 2.63 -11.78 5.48
N VAL A 67 2.92 -12.84 4.72
CA VAL A 67 4.22 -13.06 4.10
C VAL A 67 4.36 -12.16 2.87
N VAL A 68 5.54 -11.55 2.70
CA VAL A 68 5.89 -10.73 1.53
C VAL A 68 6.61 -11.60 0.50
N ASP A 69 5.85 -12.39 -0.28
CA ASP A 69 6.39 -13.36 -1.25
C ASP A 69 6.19 -12.97 -2.72
N GLY A 70 5.32 -11.98 -2.96
CA GLY A 70 4.94 -11.51 -4.29
C GLY A 70 3.92 -12.39 -5.01
N TYR A 71 3.31 -13.35 -4.33
CA TYR A 71 2.25 -14.18 -4.88
C TYR A 71 0.88 -13.64 -4.49
N TYR A 72 0.07 -13.33 -5.51
CA TYR A 72 -1.34 -13.00 -5.29
C TYR A 72 -2.12 -14.29 -5.02
N GLY A 73 -2.27 -14.62 -3.73
CA GLY A 73 -3.07 -15.76 -3.26
C GLY A 73 -4.26 -15.35 -2.40
N PRO A 74 -4.98 -16.33 -1.82
CA PRO A 74 -6.15 -16.07 -0.98
C PRO A 74 -5.88 -15.13 0.21
N VAL A 75 -4.69 -15.21 0.80
CA VAL A 75 -4.28 -14.32 1.91
C VAL A 75 -4.22 -12.87 1.45
N THR A 76 -3.47 -12.58 0.37
CA THR A 76 -3.37 -11.22 -0.20
C THR A 76 -4.74 -10.69 -0.62
N GLN A 77 -5.55 -11.51 -1.29
CA GLN A 77 -6.92 -11.15 -1.69
C GLN A 77 -7.79 -10.76 -0.49
N LYS A 78 -7.73 -11.55 0.59
CA LYS A 78 -8.51 -11.30 1.80
C LYS A 78 -8.12 -9.98 2.46
N HIS A 79 -6.82 -9.66 2.51
CA HIS A 79 -6.33 -8.39 3.05
C HIS A 79 -6.80 -7.18 2.24
N ILE A 80 -6.74 -7.28 0.91
CA ILE A 80 -7.23 -6.23 -0.01
C ILE A 80 -8.72 -5.98 0.23
N THR A 81 -9.51 -7.04 0.17
CA THR A 81 -10.98 -6.94 0.30
C THR A 81 -11.34 -6.38 1.67
N HIS A 82 -10.74 -6.91 2.73
CA HIS A 82 -11.02 -6.47 4.09
C HIS A 82 -10.64 -5.01 4.35
N PHE A 83 -9.50 -4.56 3.81
CA PHE A 83 -9.11 -3.15 3.92
C PHE A 83 -10.10 -2.23 3.22
N GLN A 84 -10.56 -2.58 2.02
CA GLN A 84 -11.57 -1.80 1.31
C GLN A 84 -12.87 -1.73 2.10
N GLU A 85 -13.34 -2.86 2.64
CA GLU A 85 -14.54 -2.93 3.50
C GLU A 85 -14.41 -2.05 4.74
N GLN A 86 -13.30 -2.17 5.48
CA GLN A 86 -13.03 -1.35 6.66
C GLN A 86 -12.93 0.15 6.33
N ALA A 87 -12.26 0.50 5.22
CA ALA A 87 -12.17 1.88 4.78
C ALA A 87 -13.57 2.47 4.47
N ILE A 88 -14.43 1.69 3.80
CA ILE A 88 -15.82 2.09 3.50
C ILE A 88 -16.64 2.24 4.78
N ALA A 89 -16.54 1.28 5.71
CA ALA A 89 -17.22 1.33 7.00
C ALA A 89 -16.85 2.58 7.81
N ARG A 90 -15.62 3.08 7.65
CA ARG A 90 -15.13 4.33 8.23
C ARG A 90 -15.42 5.59 7.39
N GLY A 91 -16.34 5.49 6.43
CA GLY A 91 -16.79 6.63 5.62
C GLY A 91 -15.82 7.05 4.51
N ARG A 92 -14.78 6.27 4.20
CA ARG A 92 -13.91 6.56 3.05
C ARG A 92 -14.61 6.16 1.76
N LYS A 93 -14.55 7.05 0.75
CA LYS A 93 -15.08 6.78 -0.59
C LYS A 93 -14.10 5.91 -1.39
N VAL A 94 -14.20 4.59 -1.23
CA VAL A 94 -13.37 3.57 -1.91
C VAL A 94 -14.26 2.66 -2.75
N LEU A 95 -13.75 2.11 -3.85
CA LEU A 95 -14.43 1.10 -4.66
C LEU A 95 -14.12 -0.30 -4.10
N PRO A 96 -15.11 -1.12 -3.68
CA PRO A 96 -14.88 -2.46 -3.13
C PRO A 96 -14.78 -3.51 -4.25
N ASP A 97 -13.75 -3.39 -5.09
CA ASP A 97 -13.54 -4.25 -6.26
C ASP A 97 -12.50 -5.36 -6.05
N GLY A 98 -11.86 -5.42 -4.89
CA GLY A 98 -10.77 -6.36 -4.60
C GLY A 98 -9.50 -6.04 -5.39
N ILE A 99 -9.31 -4.78 -5.78
CA ILE A 99 -8.18 -4.32 -6.60
C ILE A 99 -7.52 -3.09 -5.97
N PHE A 100 -6.20 -3.14 -5.91
CA PHE A 100 -5.34 -2.00 -5.64
C PHE A 100 -4.77 -1.49 -6.96
N ASP A 101 -5.42 -0.45 -7.48
CA ASP A 101 -4.93 0.27 -8.64
C ASP A 101 -3.77 1.20 -8.29
N PRO A 102 -2.79 1.38 -9.19
CA PRO A 102 -1.80 2.42 -9.03
C PRO A 102 -2.50 3.78 -9.03
N PHE A 103 -2.17 4.64 -8.08
CA PHE A 103 -2.75 5.99 -8.06
C PHE A 103 -2.01 6.90 -9.05
N ARG A 104 -2.73 7.87 -9.61
CA ARG A 104 -2.14 8.83 -10.57
C ARG A 104 -1.25 9.85 -9.87
N GLU A 105 -1.73 10.37 -8.75
CA GLU A 105 -1.04 11.30 -7.86
C GLU A 105 -1.50 11.02 -6.41
N PRO A 106 -0.66 11.27 -5.40
CA PRO A 106 -1.09 11.19 -4.01
C PRO A 106 -2.28 12.12 -3.78
N GLY A 107 -3.32 11.68 -3.08
CA GLY A 107 -4.50 12.55 -2.94
C GLY A 107 -5.53 12.41 -4.07
N ALA A 108 -5.19 11.80 -5.20
CA ALA A 108 -6.09 11.75 -6.34
C ALA A 108 -7.25 10.77 -6.13
N SER A 109 -8.37 11.05 -6.79
CA SER A 109 -9.45 10.08 -6.99
C SER A 109 -9.35 9.46 -8.38
N SER A 110 -9.88 8.25 -8.54
CA SER A 110 -10.08 7.61 -9.84
C SER A 110 -10.94 8.49 -10.73
N THR A 111 -10.52 8.66 -11.99
CA THR A 111 -11.27 9.45 -12.96
C THR A 111 -12.56 8.77 -13.39
N ILE A 112 -12.66 7.45 -13.24
CA ILE A 112 -13.80 6.62 -13.64
C ILE A 112 -14.80 6.49 -12.48
N SER A 113 -14.38 5.86 -11.37
CA SER A 113 -15.27 5.59 -10.23
C SER A 113 -15.46 6.79 -9.30
N LYS A 114 -14.66 7.86 -9.44
CA LYS A 114 -14.66 9.05 -8.57
C LYS A 114 -14.46 8.70 -7.08
N THR A 115 -13.73 7.62 -6.81
CA THR A 115 -13.35 7.12 -5.48
C THR A 115 -11.85 7.29 -5.24
N ARG A 116 -11.41 7.34 -3.99
CA ARG A 116 -9.98 7.32 -3.64
C ARG A 116 -9.36 5.98 -3.98
N TYR A 117 -8.10 5.99 -4.41
CA TYR A 117 -7.32 4.77 -4.63
C TYR A 117 -7.03 4.12 -3.28
N ALA A 118 -7.38 2.84 -3.12
CA ALA A 118 -7.15 2.11 -1.88
C ALA A 118 -5.65 2.01 -1.54
N LEU A 119 -4.79 1.84 -2.55
CA LEU A 119 -3.33 1.83 -2.37
C LEU A 119 -2.78 3.15 -1.80
N ASP A 120 -3.29 4.30 -2.27
CA ASP A 120 -2.91 5.62 -1.73
C ASP A 120 -3.37 5.76 -0.27
N LEU A 121 -4.60 5.32 0.05
CA LEU A 121 -5.09 5.33 1.43
C LEU A 121 -4.26 4.44 2.35
N LEU A 122 -3.85 3.25 1.91
CA LEU A 122 -3.00 2.36 2.70
C LEU A 122 -1.62 2.98 2.94
N ASN A 123 -1.01 3.58 1.92
CA ASN A 123 0.25 4.32 2.06
C ASN A 123 0.13 5.44 3.11
N ASN A 124 -0.93 6.26 3.02
CA ASN A 124 -1.16 7.34 3.97
C ASN A 124 -1.37 6.81 5.40
N GLY A 125 -2.08 5.68 5.55
CA GLY A 125 -2.23 5.01 6.85
C GLY A 125 -0.89 4.58 7.44
N CYS A 126 -0.03 3.92 6.67
CA CYS A 126 1.30 3.54 7.11
C CYS A 126 2.16 4.77 7.46
N ALA A 127 2.20 5.77 6.60
CA ALA A 127 3.02 6.96 6.76
C ALA A 127 2.66 7.74 8.02
N ASN A 128 1.36 8.06 8.18
CA ASN A 128 0.88 8.84 9.32
C ASN A 128 1.09 8.09 10.64
N SER A 129 0.71 6.80 10.69
CA SER A 129 0.85 6.03 11.93
C SER A 129 2.31 5.82 12.31
N CYS A 130 3.22 5.63 11.33
CA CYS A 130 4.66 5.55 11.60
C CYS A 130 5.20 6.89 12.14
N GLU A 131 4.78 8.02 11.57
CA GLU A 131 5.18 9.35 12.04
C GLU A 131 4.65 9.64 13.45
N GLU A 132 3.38 9.30 13.73
CA GLU A 132 2.75 9.42 15.05
C GLU A 132 3.48 8.58 16.11
N GLN A 133 3.94 7.38 15.76
CA GLN A 133 4.67 6.49 16.66
C GLN A 133 6.18 6.71 16.67
N ASN A 134 6.70 7.65 15.86
CA ASN A 134 8.14 7.89 15.68
C ASN A 134 8.93 6.61 15.33
N ILE A 135 8.39 5.80 14.42
CA ILE A 135 9.04 4.61 13.84
C ILE A 135 9.27 4.80 12.35
N ASP A 136 10.28 4.13 11.79
CA ASP A 136 10.72 4.35 10.40
C ASP A 136 10.32 3.20 9.44
N ASN A 137 9.49 2.25 9.90
CA ASN A 137 9.10 1.04 9.17
C ASN A 137 8.58 1.31 7.75
N TYR A 138 7.84 2.41 7.56
CA TYR A 138 7.33 2.84 6.26
C TYR A 138 8.42 3.54 5.43
N SER A 139 9.00 4.64 5.92
CA SER A 139 9.96 5.44 5.14
C SER A 139 11.24 4.71 4.79
N ASN A 140 11.63 3.71 5.60
CA ASN A 140 12.85 2.92 5.42
C ASN A 140 12.61 1.64 4.59
N LEU A 141 11.40 1.43 4.04
CA LEU A 141 11.03 0.20 3.33
C LEU A 141 12.03 -0.27 2.25
N PRO A 142 12.67 0.61 1.45
CA PRO A 142 13.69 0.19 0.46
C PRO A 142 14.96 -0.42 1.06
N ASN A 143 15.22 -0.23 2.36
CA ASN A 143 16.45 -0.69 3.03
C ASN A 143 16.19 -1.75 4.11
N ARG A 144 14.93 -2.08 4.41
CA ARG A 144 14.55 -3.07 5.42
C ARG A 144 15.01 -4.48 5.08
N GLU A 145 15.96 -5.03 5.82
CA GLU A 145 16.54 -6.36 5.54
C GLU A 145 15.52 -7.50 5.65
N ASP A 146 14.46 -7.32 6.44
CA ASP A 146 13.36 -8.28 6.57
C ASP A 146 12.41 -8.29 5.36
N MET A 147 12.64 -7.42 4.37
CA MET A 147 11.89 -7.36 3.11
C MET A 147 12.66 -8.03 1.97
N PRO A 148 11.96 -8.69 1.02
CA PRO A 148 12.61 -9.33 -0.12
C PRO A 148 13.53 -8.37 -0.89
N ALA A 149 14.72 -8.86 -1.26
CA ALA A 149 15.70 -8.08 -2.01
C ALA A 149 15.12 -7.51 -3.32
N LEU A 150 14.20 -8.26 -3.95
CA LEU A 150 13.50 -7.83 -5.16
C LEU A 150 12.64 -6.58 -4.92
N LEU A 151 11.82 -6.58 -3.86
CA LEU A 151 11.02 -5.42 -3.48
C LEU A 151 11.91 -4.22 -3.15
N ARG A 152 12.92 -4.42 -2.28
CA ARG A 152 13.87 -3.36 -1.90
C ARG A 152 14.52 -2.71 -3.12
N SER A 153 14.96 -3.52 -4.08
CA SER A 153 15.58 -3.03 -5.32
C SER A 153 14.59 -2.26 -6.19
N ALA A 154 13.33 -2.72 -6.29
CA ALA A 154 12.28 -2.03 -7.03
C ALA A 154 11.97 -0.65 -6.43
N LEU A 155 11.86 -0.55 -5.11
CA LEU A 155 11.53 0.70 -4.42
C LEU A 155 12.66 1.76 -4.47
N LYS A 156 13.90 1.37 -4.80
CA LYS A 156 14.97 2.35 -5.08
C LYS A 156 14.76 3.09 -6.40
N LYS A 157 13.89 2.59 -7.28
CA LYS A 157 13.50 3.29 -8.51
C LYS A 157 12.50 4.40 -8.16
N VAL A 158 12.86 5.64 -8.50
CA VAL A 158 11.99 6.80 -8.32
C VAL A 158 11.24 7.09 -9.62
N LYS A 159 9.90 7.19 -9.55
CA LYS A 159 9.06 7.55 -10.70
C LYS A 159 8.00 8.56 -10.30
N LYS A 160 7.59 9.38 -11.28
CA LYS A 160 6.48 10.34 -11.12
C LYS A 160 5.11 9.73 -11.41
N LYS A 161 5.04 8.73 -12.30
CA LYS A 161 3.80 8.07 -12.70
C LYS A 161 3.99 6.57 -12.93
N ALA A 162 2.92 5.82 -12.70
CA ALA A 162 2.84 4.39 -13.00
C ALA A 162 2.86 4.14 -14.51
N SER A 163 3.49 3.03 -14.94
CA SER A 163 3.58 2.67 -16.36
C SER A 163 2.21 2.41 -16.99
N LYS A 164 1.19 1.99 -16.21
CA LYS A 164 -0.21 1.88 -16.68
C LYS A 164 -0.78 3.19 -17.23
N TYR A 165 -0.22 4.34 -16.84
CA TYR A 165 -0.66 5.67 -17.27
C TYR A 165 0.39 6.37 -18.16
N SER A 166 1.35 5.61 -18.68
CA SER A 166 2.38 6.14 -19.57
C SER A 166 1.90 6.26 -20.99
#